data_AF-A0A8R1Z325-F1
#
_entry.id   AF-A0A8R1Z325-F1
#
_cell.length_a   1.000
_cell.length_b   1.000
_cell.length_c   1.000
_cell.angle_alpha   90.00
_cell.angle_beta   90.00
_cell.angle_gamma   90.00
#
_symmetry.space_group_name_H-M   'P 1'
#
loop_
_entity.id
_entity.type
_entity.pdbx_description
1 polymer ?
#
loop_
_entity_poly.entity_id
_entity_poly.type
_entity_poly.pdbx_seq_one_letter_code
_entity_poly.pdbx_strand_id
1 'polypeptide(L)'
;MSSDRLSDELSTMTVADGQQADSTSNSDQIVHEITFIDHTSYFNYVSSVTDTPLLEKIKRAYCTLCLLRRACEINGFNHQEMSAHRRTGNMPLRPAKYSDIMPYANIVFVGIMDFAKSAFGNFTKIILQLPICLDGAYTSLKNFSDDSEFMVSYTTFVNGESLDGFFTGCNEEFEREEVIYKCLICETAIAHAHMGIDACRACGVFYRRSIKLRYVLSCICIDSPSSIGGKIATCRKCRFDRFNEIFERANAARIECHNDGNSSSPTYDEISKTPSVRDYSSLLSDECDCSGGYRALQSRFRHRRTLFRAITILYRPFQVVSTSEFCFNFTGSDTPLLDKMKNAYTTLCLVRKAGEMGALNHKVMHKQIRNDEMSFRPAKYSEMVPYTQILFIALMDFAKTMSADFSRMSTEDRHILVGSNFRLIQSLDGSYRANHNFPNDDTVMATYATYLSDESLRKFFDDCPSGVKKDEAIELYRKNMKLTIKNTKSEFANVNPSIDEFIALFGLALWNDYTTSLSGEMAKVIAKTREAILKELKTVYSRRGISEYAPRMGNLLCLLANEERVAEINNEHLVLYRLMNLFNESCEIEKF
;
A
#
# COMPACT_ATOMS: atom_id res chain seq x y z
N MET A 1 -46.77 -67.93 14.05
CA MET A 1 -46.46 -68.24 15.45
C MET A 1 -45.22 -67.42 15.77
N SER A 2 -45.43 -66.17 16.20
CA SER A 2 -45.36 -65.72 17.61
C SER A 2 -43.89 -65.60 18.02
N SER A 3 -43.34 -64.48 18.47
CA SER A 3 -43.79 -63.61 19.58
C SER A 3 -42.81 -62.42 19.62
N ASP A 4 -43.30 -61.19 19.52
CA ASP A 4 -43.46 -60.19 20.59
C ASP A 4 -42.16 -59.53 21.11
N ARG A 5 -42.10 -58.20 21.00
CA ARG A 5 -42.22 -57.33 22.18
C ARG A 5 -42.58 -55.90 21.78
N LEU A 6 -43.74 -55.52 22.30
CA LEU A 6 -44.43 -54.25 22.22
C LEU A 6 -43.89 -53.22 23.22
N SER A 7 -44.17 -51.98 22.85
CA SER A 7 -44.25 -50.74 23.62
C SER A 7 -45.28 -50.79 24.75
N ASP A 8 -45.15 -49.89 25.73
CA ASP A 8 -46.13 -48.82 26.04
C ASP A 8 -45.93 -48.18 27.44
N GLU A 9 -46.53 -46.99 27.58
CA GLU A 9 -46.95 -46.27 28.80
C GLU A 9 -45.91 -45.48 29.62
N LEU A 10 -46.19 -44.32 30.21
CA LEU A 10 -47.23 -43.27 30.16
C LEU A 10 -46.73 -42.20 31.16
N SER A 11 -46.98 -40.90 30.96
CA SER A 11 -47.58 -40.03 32.00
C SER A 11 -47.61 -38.54 31.62
N THR A 12 -48.83 -38.04 31.75
CA THR A 12 -49.39 -36.70 31.61
C THR A 12 -49.12 -35.82 32.83
N MET A 13 -48.95 -34.50 32.62
CA MET A 13 -49.43 -33.47 33.54
C MET A 13 -49.91 -32.23 32.76
N THR A 14 -51.17 -31.90 33.01
CA THR A 14 -52.00 -30.77 32.57
C THR A 14 -51.66 -29.47 33.29
N VAL A 15 -51.69 -28.29 32.61
CA VAL A 15 -52.17 -27.00 33.18
C VAL A 15 -52.68 -26.05 32.07
N ALA A 16 -53.96 -25.69 32.21
CA ALA A 16 -54.70 -24.45 31.91
C ALA A 16 -54.60 -23.70 30.56
N ASP A 17 -55.76 -23.66 29.89
CA ASP A 17 -56.18 -22.66 28.91
C ASP A 17 -56.35 -21.26 29.55
N GLY A 18 -55.78 -20.26 28.88
CA GLY A 18 -56.08 -18.84 29.05
C GLY A 18 -56.16 -18.19 27.67
N GLN A 19 -57.38 -17.89 27.21
CA GLN A 19 -57.63 -17.11 26.00
C GLN A 19 -57.20 -15.66 26.23
N GLN A 20 -56.32 -15.14 25.38
CA GLN A 20 -56.24 -13.70 25.13
C GLN A 20 -55.90 -13.44 23.66
N ALA A 21 -56.68 -12.54 23.06
CA ALA A 21 -56.71 -12.22 21.65
C ALA A 21 -55.41 -11.55 21.19
N ASP A 22 -54.82 -12.07 20.10
CA ASP A 22 -53.73 -11.42 19.40
C ASP A 22 -54.21 -10.91 18.04
N SER A 23 -54.31 -9.58 17.95
CA SER A 23 -54.44 -8.84 16.70
C SER A 23 -53.05 -8.69 16.09
N THR A 24 -52.60 -9.67 15.32
CA THR A 24 -51.39 -9.53 14.50
C THR A 24 -51.72 -8.72 13.25
N SER A 25 -51.33 -7.45 13.27
CA SER A 25 -51.14 -6.65 12.06
C SER A 25 -50.01 -7.27 11.24
N ASN A 26 -50.32 -7.77 10.04
CA ASN A 26 -49.34 -8.07 9.00
C ASN A 26 -48.58 -6.78 8.67
N SER A 27 -47.44 -6.57 9.30
CA SER A 27 -46.38 -5.74 8.73
C SER A 27 -45.65 -6.64 7.73
N ASP A 28 -45.96 -6.47 6.46
CA ASP A 28 -45.17 -7.02 5.35
C ASP A 28 -43.71 -6.58 5.55
N GLN A 29 -42.87 -7.49 6.07
CA GLN A 29 -41.44 -7.35 5.97
C GLN A 29 -41.08 -7.49 4.50
N ILE A 30 -40.96 -6.35 3.82
CA ILE A 30 -40.30 -6.25 2.53
C ILE A 30 -38.86 -6.71 2.75
N VAL A 31 -38.60 -7.98 2.49
CA VAL A 31 -37.25 -8.52 2.36
C VAL A 31 -36.68 -7.88 1.11
N HIS A 32 -35.96 -6.76 1.28
CA HIS A 32 -35.18 -6.19 0.20
C HIS A 32 -34.17 -7.25 -0.25
N GLU A 33 -34.33 -7.70 -1.50
CA GLU A 33 -33.42 -8.62 -2.17
C GLU A 33 -32.03 -7.96 -2.19
N ILE A 34 -31.12 -8.43 -1.33
CA ILE A 34 -29.76 -7.90 -1.22
C ILE A 34 -29.06 -8.23 -2.54
N THR A 35 -28.81 -7.20 -3.35
CA THR A 35 -28.01 -7.32 -4.56
C THR A 35 -26.53 -7.50 -4.18
N PHE A 36 -25.88 -8.47 -4.83
CA PHE A 36 -24.48 -8.81 -4.62
C PHE A 36 -23.67 -8.54 -5.89
N ILE A 37 -22.42 -8.07 -5.74
CA ILE A 37 -21.50 -7.90 -6.87
C ILE A 37 -20.56 -9.10 -6.96
N ASP A 38 -20.57 -9.78 -8.11
CA ASP A 38 -19.53 -10.78 -8.43
C ASP A 38 -18.24 -10.10 -8.83
N HIS A 39 -17.41 -9.92 -7.82
CA HIS A 39 -16.07 -9.39 -7.91
C HIS A 39 -15.12 -10.26 -8.74
N THR A 40 -15.31 -11.58 -8.78
CA THR A 40 -14.34 -12.50 -9.41
C THR A 40 -14.15 -12.27 -10.91
N SER A 41 -15.15 -11.69 -11.57
CA SER A 41 -15.08 -11.24 -12.97
C SER A 41 -13.99 -10.18 -13.23
N TYR A 42 -13.68 -9.33 -12.24
CA TYR A 42 -12.63 -8.30 -12.34
C TYR A 42 -11.23 -8.83 -12.01
N PHE A 43 -11.15 -9.99 -11.36
CA PHE A 43 -9.91 -10.55 -10.79
C PHE A 43 -9.37 -11.78 -11.52
N ASN A 44 -10.23 -12.50 -12.25
CA ASN A 44 -9.84 -13.67 -13.04
C ASN A 44 -9.12 -13.25 -14.32
N TYR A 45 -7.95 -12.64 -14.13
CA TYR A 45 -7.00 -12.46 -15.21
C TYR A 45 -6.30 -13.80 -15.49
N VAL A 46 -6.87 -14.56 -16.42
CA VAL A 46 -6.13 -15.61 -17.10
C VAL A 46 -5.08 -14.90 -17.94
N SER A 47 -3.80 -15.19 -17.67
CA SER A 47 -2.66 -14.70 -18.45
C SER A 47 -2.80 -15.11 -19.92
N SER A 48 -3.58 -14.36 -20.69
CA SER A 48 -3.42 -14.35 -22.14
C SER A 48 -2.10 -13.65 -22.39
N VAL A 49 -1.17 -14.37 -23.02
CA VAL A 49 0.10 -13.79 -23.46
C VAL A 49 -0.27 -12.65 -24.40
N THR A 50 -0.21 -11.41 -23.93
CA THR A 50 -0.32 -10.25 -24.81
C THR A 50 1.07 -9.83 -25.22
N ASP A 51 1.23 -9.46 -26.49
CA ASP A 51 2.50 -8.98 -27.04
C ASP A 51 2.90 -7.58 -26.52
N THR A 52 2.18 -7.08 -25.52
CA THR A 52 2.33 -5.73 -24.98
C THR A 52 2.67 -5.76 -23.48
N PRO A 53 3.97 -5.80 -23.12
CA PRO A 53 4.41 -5.83 -21.71
C PRO A 53 3.86 -4.67 -20.86
N LEU A 54 3.63 -3.50 -21.46
CA LEU A 54 3.01 -2.36 -20.78
C LEU A 54 1.55 -2.64 -20.38
N LEU A 55 0.77 -3.28 -21.26
CA LEU A 55 -0.62 -3.62 -20.97
C LEU A 55 -0.71 -4.66 -19.86
N GLU A 56 0.17 -5.66 -19.86
CA GLU A 56 0.29 -6.61 -18.74
C GLU A 56 0.57 -5.91 -17.42
N LYS A 57 1.48 -4.92 -17.44
CA LYS A 57 1.80 -4.11 -16.26
C LYS A 57 0.59 -3.32 -15.76
N ILE A 58 -0.13 -2.67 -16.68
CA ILE A 58 -1.36 -1.91 -16.37
C ILE A 58 -2.44 -2.83 -15.80
N LYS A 59 -2.69 -3.99 -16.43
CA LYS A 59 -3.66 -4.97 -15.95
C LYS A 59 -3.32 -5.46 -14.54
N ARG A 60 -2.07 -5.86 -14.28
CA ARG A 60 -1.61 -6.29 -12.95
C ARG A 60 -1.78 -5.20 -11.90
N ALA A 61 -1.41 -3.97 -12.25
CA ALA A 61 -1.56 -2.84 -11.36
C ALA A 61 -3.05 -2.56 -11.07
N TYR A 62 -3.93 -2.68 -12.07
CA TYR A 62 -5.38 -2.52 -11.89
C TYR A 62 -5.98 -3.62 -11.02
N CYS A 63 -5.61 -4.89 -11.25
CA CYS A 63 -6.03 -6.00 -10.37
C CYS A 63 -5.59 -5.76 -8.93
N THR A 64 -4.37 -5.24 -8.71
CA THR A 64 -3.90 -4.86 -7.38
C THR A 64 -4.80 -3.79 -6.77
N LEU A 65 -5.09 -2.69 -7.49
CA LEU A 65 -5.99 -1.64 -7.04
C LEU A 65 -7.39 -2.16 -6.66
N CYS A 66 -7.95 -3.07 -7.45
CA CYS A 66 -9.23 -3.70 -7.16
C CYS A 66 -9.17 -4.54 -5.87
N LEU A 67 -8.08 -5.27 -5.63
CA LEU A 67 -7.88 -6.05 -4.40
C LEU A 67 -7.70 -5.13 -3.19
N LEU A 68 -6.97 -4.02 -3.34
CA LEU A 68 -6.84 -2.99 -2.32
C LEU A 68 -8.21 -2.48 -1.89
N ARG A 69 -9.03 -2.07 -2.87
CA ARG A 69 -10.36 -1.52 -2.62
C ARG A 69 -11.27 -2.54 -1.94
N ARG A 70 -11.29 -3.79 -2.43
CA ARG A 70 -12.05 -4.90 -1.82
C ARG A 70 -11.64 -5.16 -0.37
N ALA A 71 -10.34 -5.31 -0.09
CA ALA A 71 -9.85 -5.58 1.27
C ALA A 71 -10.26 -4.47 2.25
N CYS A 72 -10.29 -3.23 1.78
CA CYS A 72 -10.59 -2.08 2.62
C CYS A 72 -12.08 -1.92 2.89
N GLU A 73 -12.94 -2.24 1.92
CA GLU A 73 -14.39 -2.28 2.16
C GLU A 73 -14.78 -3.35 3.18
N ILE A 74 -14.11 -4.50 3.15
CA ILE A 74 -14.33 -5.56 4.13
C ILE A 74 -13.91 -5.11 5.54
N ASN A 75 -12.90 -4.24 5.69
CA ASN A 75 -12.57 -3.68 7.02
C ASN A 75 -13.68 -2.80 7.59
N GLY A 76 -14.51 -2.19 6.73
CA GLY A 76 -15.67 -1.41 7.14
C GLY A 76 -16.86 -2.26 7.55
N PHE A 77 -16.77 -3.60 7.42
CA PHE A 77 -17.86 -4.50 7.77
C PHE A 77 -17.94 -4.71 9.28
N ASN A 78 -19.16 -4.74 9.79
CA ASN A 78 -19.41 -5.27 11.12
C ASN A 78 -19.21 -6.80 11.15
N HIS A 79 -19.27 -7.40 12.34
CA HIS A 79 -19.05 -8.85 12.52
C HIS A 79 -20.00 -9.71 11.68
N GLN A 80 -21.29 -9.35 11.60
CA GLN A 80 -22.29 -10.09 10.85
C GLN A 80 -22.02 -10.03 9.34
N GLU A 81 -21.71 -8.83 8.82
CA GLU A 81 -21.37 -8.59 7.41
C GLU A 81 -20.10 -9.35 7.02
N MET A 82 -19.07 -9.30 7.86
CA MET A 82 -17.84 -10.06 7.64
C MET A 82 -18.09 -11.57 7.66
N SER A 83 -18.93 -12.06 8.57
CA SER A 83 -19.33 -13.48 8.62
C SER A 83 -20.15 -13.89 7.39
N ALA A 84 -21.01 -13.03 6.88
CA ALA A 84 -21.75 -13.24 5.63
C ALA A 84 -20.80 -13.27 4.42
N HIS A 85 -19.84 -12.35 4.36
CA HIS A 85 -18.83 -12.30 3.31
C HIS A 85 -17.96 -13.55 3.29
N ARG A 86 -17.50 -14.02 4.47
CA ARG A 86 -16.70 -15.24 4.58
C ARG A 86 -17.44 -16.49 4.08
N ARG A 87 -18.73 -16.61 4.39
CA ARG A 87 -19.56 -17.77 4.01
C ARG A 87 -19.91 -17.80 2.51
N THR A 88 -20.26 -16.65 1.96
CA THR A 88 -20.82 -16.57 0.59
C THR A 88 -19.79 -16.14 -0.45
N GLY A 89 -18.70 -15.48 -0.04
CA GLY A 89 -17.79 -14.77 -0.93
C GLY A 89 -18.37 -13.46 -1.49
N ASN A 90 -19.66 -13.18 -1.27
CA ASN A 90 -20.35 -12.02 -1.78
C ASN A 90 -20.20 -10.84 -0.81
N MET A 91 -20.18 -9.63 -1.36
CA MET A 91 -20.13 -8.40 -0.56
C MET A 91 -21.52 -7.74 -0.58
N PRO A 92 -22.17 -7.56 0.59
CA PRO A 92 -23.47 -6.90 0.64
C PRO A 92 -23.33 -5.42 0.29
N LEU A 93 -24.27 -4.87 -0.49
CA LEU A 93 -24.36 -3.43 -0.70
C LEU A 93 -24.91 -2.74 0.56
N ARG A 94 -24.36 -1.58 0.90
CA ARG A 94 -24.78 -0.74 2.04
C ARG A 94 -24.77 0.75 1.68
N PRO A 95 -25.66 1.56 2.28
CA PRO A 95 -25.57 3.02 2.17
C PRO A 95 -24.26 3.55 2.77
N ALA A 96 -23.69 4.59 2.15
CA ALA A 96 -22.47 5.24 2.61
C ALA A 96 -22.69 6.04 3.90
N LYS A 97 -21.78 5.88 4.86
CA LYS A 97 -21.63 6.86 5.94
C LYS A 97 -20.44 7.76 5.63
N TYR A 98 -20.48 9.00 6.10
CA TYR A 98 -19.35 9.92 5.97
C TYR A 98 -18.03 9.34 6.52
N SER A 99 -18.12 8.64 7.65
CA SER A 99 -17.00 7.92 8.27
C SER A 99 -16.36 6.85 7.38
N ASP A 100 -17.10 6.31 6.41
CA ASP A 100 -16.60 5.31 5.48
C ASP A 100 -15.79 5.95 4.33
N ILE A 101 -16.18 7.14 3.87
CA ILE A 101 -15.62 7.75 2.66
C ILE A 101 -14.16 8.12 2.82
N MET A 102 -13.78 8.76 3.93
CA MET A 102 -12.41 9.26 4.10
C MET A 102 -11.36 8.13 4.12
N PRO A 103 -11.53 7.04 4.88
CA PRO A 103 -10.67 5.87 4.77
C PRO A 103 -10.62 5.29 3.34
N TYR A 104 -11.77 5.17 2.67
CA TYR A 104 -11.80 4.65 1.29
C TYR A 104 -11.07 5.56 0.30
N ALA A 105 -11.26 6.87 0.37
CA ALA A 105 -10.58 7.84 -0.47
C ALA A 105 -9.06 7.78 -0.27
N ASN A 106 -8.61 7.70 0.98
CA ASN A 106 -7.18 7.55 1.31
C ASN A 106 -6.58 6.28 0.70
N ILE A 107 -7.29 5.15 0.82
CA ILE A 107 -6.83 3.85 0.32
C ILE A 107 -6.80 3.83 -1.20
N VAL A 108 -7.88 4.27 -1.84
CA VAL A 108 -7.97 4.37 -3.29
C VAL A 108 -6.88 5.30 -3.81
N PHE A 109 -6.61 6.39 -3.10
CA PHE A 109 -5.50 7.29 -3.41
C PHE A 109 -4.15 6.55 -3.33
N VAL A 110 -3.83 5.89 -2.21
CA VAL A 110 -2.60 5.08 -2.07
C VAL A 110 -2.49 4.04 -3.18
N GLY A 111 -3.60 3.37 -3.50
CA GLY A 111 -3.67 2.35 -4.54
C GLY A 111 -3.44 2.90 -5.93
N ILE A 112 -4.04 4.04 -6.29
CA ILE A 112 -3.82 4.72 -7.58
C ILE A 112 -2.37 5.19 -7.68
N MET A 113 -1.80 5.67 -6.58
CA MET A 113 -0.42 6.10 -6.52
C MET A 113 0.55 4.95 -6.76
N ASP A 114 0.35 3.83 -6.08
CA ASP A 114 1.16 2.61 -6.28
C ASP A 114 0.91 2.00 -7.68
N PHE A 115 -0.33 2.04 -8.18
CA PHE A 115 -0.68 1.66 -9.56
C PHE A 115 0.14 2.47 -10.56
N ALA A 116 0.14 3.79 -10.43
CA ALA A 116 0.76 4.66 -11.41
C ALA A 116 2.30 4.66 -11.31
N LYS A 117 2.86 4.53 -10.10
CA LYS A 117 4.29 4.25 -9.89
C LYS A 117 4.71 2.94 -10.55
N SER A 118 3.89 1.90 -10.42
CA SER A 118 4.13 0.62 -11.09
C SER A 118 4.00 0.77 -12.60
N ALA A 119 2.86 1.22 -13.12
CA ALA A 119 2.59 1.29 -14.56
C ALA A 119 3.54 2.22 -15.32
N PHE A 120 3.94 3.35 -14.73
CA PHE A 120 4.68 4.41 -15.43
C PHE A 120 5.97 4.77 -14.68
N GLY A 121 7.13 4.33 -15.18
CA GLY A 121 8.43 4.54 -14.50
C GLY A 121 8.83 6.01 -14.27
N ASN A 122 8.23 6.96 -15.01
CA ASN A 122 8.46 8.39 -14.83
C ASN A 122 7.45 9.08 -13.91
N PHE A 123 6.45 8.37 -13.40
CA PHE A 123 5.35 8.95 -12.62
C PHE A 123 5.81 9.68 -11.36
N THR A 124 6.83 9.14 -10.68
CA THR A 124 7.40 9.74 -9.47
C THR A 124 7.93 11.16 -9.71
N LYS A 125 8.40 11.47 -10.92
CA LYS A 125 8.87 12.82 -11.29
C LYS A 125 7.72 13.81 -11.51
N ILE A 126 6.57 13.33 -11.99
CA ILE A 126 5.39 14.13 -12.30
C ILE A 126 4.66 14.57 -11.02
N ILE A 127 4.58 13.69 -10.03
CA ILE A 127 3.82 13.94 -8.80
C ILE A 127 4.45 15.00 -7.88
N LEU A 128 5.76 15.14 -7.88
CA LEU A 128 6.43 16.20 -7.11
C LEU A 128 6.04 17.61 -7.59
N GLN A 129 5.34 17.73 -8.72
CA GLN A 129 4.99 19.00 -9.36
C GLN A 129 3.49 19.33 -9.34
N LEU A 130 2.61 18.42 -8.90
CA LEU A 130 1.16 18.63 -8.93
C LEU A 130 0.58 18.79 -7.52
N PRO A 131 -0.13 19.91 -7.21
CA PRO A 131 -0.98 19.98 -6.04
C PRO A 131 -2.21 19.09 -6.29
N ILE A 132 -2.25 17.91 -5.64
CA ILE A 132 -3.39 17.01 -5.73
C ILE A 132 -4.47 17.50 -4.76
N CYS A 133 -5.58 17.97 -5.30
CA CYS A 133 -6.69 18.54 -4.54
C CYS A 133 -7.86 17.55 -4.47
N LEU A 134 -8.03 16.86 -3.33
CA LEU A 134 -9.20 16.02 -3.06
C LEU A 134 -10.50 16.86 -2.98
N ASP A 135 -10.39 18.18 -2.76
CA ASP A 135 -11.54 19.10 -2.69
C ASP A 135 -12.33 19.19 -4.00
N GLY A 136 -11.70 18.90 -5.14
CA GLY A 136 -12.39 18.86 -6.43
C GLY A 136 -13.44 17.74 -6.49
N ALA A 137 -13.11 16.56 -5.97
CA ALA A 137 -14.05 15.43 -5.89
C ALA A 137 -15.19 15.71 -4.89
N TYR A 138 -14.87 16.37 -3.76
CA TYR A 138 -15.86 16.79 -2.76
C TYR A 138 -16.83 17.85 -3.30
N THR A 139 -16.32 18.82 -4.05
CA THR A 139 -17.13 19.87 -4.69
C THR A 139 -18.03 19.29 -5.79
N SER A 140 -17.55 18.30 -6.53
CA SER A 140 -18.37 17.57 -7.50
C SER A 140 -19.51 16.80 -6.85
N LEU A 141 -19.29 16.14 -5.69
CA LEU A 141 -20.33 15.41 -4.95
C LEU A 141 -21.44 16.33 -4.41
N LYS A 142 -21.12 17.57 -4.03
CA LYS A 142 -22.11 18.54 -3.51
C LYS A 142 -23.08 19.09 -4.58
N ASN A 143 -22.73 18.96 -5.86
CA ASN A 143 -23.53 19.50 -6.98
C ASN A 143 -24.39 18.44 -7.68
N PHE A 144 -24.56 17.24 -7.09
CA PHE A 144 -25.37 16.15 -7.66
C PHE A 144 -26.86 16.29 -7.35
N SER A 145 -27.73 15.79 -8.23
CA SER A 145 -29.19 15.83 -8.07
C SER A 145 -29.73 14.67 -7.23
N ASP A 146 -30.80 14.93 -6.48
CA ASP A 146 -31.40 14.05 -5.46
C ASP A 146 -31.89 12.67 -5.96
N ASP A 147 -32.14 12.49 -7.26
CA ASP A 147 -32.75 11.26 -7.82
C ASP A 147 -31.76 10.17 -8.28
N SER A 148 -30.45 10.31 -8.00
CA SER A 148 -29.42 9.37 -8.51
C SER A 148 -28.70 8.59 -7.42
N GLU A 149 -28.68 7.26 -7.54
CA GLU A 149 -27.81 6.39 -6.74
C GLU A 149 -26.39 6.40 -7.31
N PHE A 150 -25.41 6.76 -6.49
CA PHE A 150 -24.00 6.81 -6.89
C PHE A 150 -23.15 5.86 -6.04
N MET A 151 -22.41 4.97 -6.72
CA MET A 151 -21.47 4.06 -6.06
C MET A 151 -20.18 4.80 -5.66
N VAL A 152 -19.98 4.98 -4.35
CA VAL A 152 -18.77 5.55 -3.76
C VAL A 152 -17.67 4.48 -3.62
N SER A 153 -18.08 3.25 -3.29
CA SER A 153 -17.21 2.07 -3.19
C SER A 153 -17.82 0.90 -4.00
N TYR A 154 -17.20 -0.28 -4.04
CA TYR A 154 -17.83 -1.47 -4.60
C TYR A 154 -19.08 -1.89 -3.81
N THR A 155 -19.13 -1.62 -2.50
CA THR A 155 -20.26 -1.98 -1.64
C THR A 155 -21.09 -0.81 -1.21
N THR A 156 -20.61 0.40 -1.45
CA THR A 156 -21.14 1.57 -0.78
C THR A 156 -21.73 2.53 -1.79
N PHE A 157 -23.02 2.83 -1.65
CA PHE A 157 -23.73 3.78 -2.49
C PHE A 157 -24.26 4.96 -1.69
N VAL A 158 -24.40 6.11 -2.34
CA VAL A 158 -25.12 7.29 -1.82
C VAL A 158 -26.41 7.39 -2.60
N ASN A 159 -27.54 7.48 -1.89
CA ASN A 159 -28.85 7.82 -2.43
C ASN A 159 -29.35 9.15 -1.82
N GLY A 160 -30.41 9.74 -2.37
CA GLY A 160 -30.96 11.02 -1.91
C GLY A 160 -31.28 11.06 -0.41
N GLU A 161 -31.77 9.97 0.17
CA GLU A 161 -32.07 9.88 1.60
C GLU A 161 -30.82 9.83 2.49
N SER A 162 -29.73 9.20 2.02
CA SER A 162 -28.45 9.15 2.75
C SER A 162 -27.70 10.48 2.75
N LEU A 163 -27.98 11.36 1.79
CA LEU A 163 -27.32 12.67 1.60
C LEU A 163 -27.60 13.64 2.77
N ASP A 164 -28.80 13.61 3.35
CA ASP A 164 -29.14 14.43 4.52
C ASP A 164 -28.43 13.95 5.80
N GLY A 165 -28.31 12.63 5.97
CA GLY A 165 -27.50 12.02 7.03
C GLY A 165 -25.99 12.24 6.83
N PHE A 166 -25.56 12.42 5.58
CA PHE A 166 -24.17 12.63 5.20
C PHE A 166 -23.65 14.01 5.61
N PHE A 167 -24.44 15.07 5.43
CA PHE A 167 -24.03 16.44 5.78
C PHE A 167 -24.22 16.79 7.25
N THR A 168 -25.14 16.12 7.96
CA THR A 168 -25.38 16.36 9.40
C THR A 168 -24.21 15.92 10.29
N GLY A 169 -23.34 15.01 9.82
CA GLY A 169 -22.08 14.65 10.49
C GLY A 169 -20.90 15.62 10.27
N CYS A 170 -21.04 16.64 9.40
CA CYS A 170 -19.99 17.58 9.01
C CYS A 170 -20.01 18.91 9.79
N ASN A 171 -20.49 18.93 11.03
CA ASN A 171 -20.52 20.13 11.89
C ASN A 171 -19.24 20.32 12.73
N GLU A 172 -18.08 19.85 12.25
CA GLU A 172 -16.81 20.39 12.75
C GLU A 172 -16.50 21.65 11.93
N GLU A 173 -16.60 22.82 12.58
CA GLU A 173 -16.17 24.10 12.04
C GLU A 173 -14.68 24.02 11.66
N PHE A 174 -14.43 23.68 10.40
CA PHE A 174 -13.10 23.73 9.83
C PHE A 174 -12.78 25.20 9.55
N GLU A 175 -12.28 25.91 10.57
CA GLU A 175 -11.69 27.23 10.41
C GLU A 175 -10.50 27.13 9.44
N ARG A 176 -10.77 27.48 8.18
CA ARG A 176 -9.76 27.64 7.14
C ARG A 176 -8.96 28.91 7.43
N GLU A 177 -7.68 28.78 7.73
CA GLU A 177 -6.73 29.81 7.30
C GLU A 177 -6.58 29.68 5.78
N GLU A 178 -7.39 30.42 5.02
CA GLU A 178 -7.10 30.62 3.60
C GLU A 178 -5.76 31.33 3.47
N VAL A 179 -4.73 30.61 3.01
CA VAL A 179 -3.45 31.22 2.66
C VAL A 179 -3.66 32.06 1.40
N ILE A 180 -3.94 33.34 1.59
CA ILE A 180 -4.06 34.32 0.52
C ILE A 180 -2.66 34.64 -0.01
N TYR A 181 -2.33 34.11 -1.19
CA TYR A 181 -1.09 34.45 -1.89
C TYR A 181 -1.16 35.89 -2.44
N LYS A 182 -0.01 36.53 -2.60
CA LYS A 182 0.09 37.87 -3.22
C LYS A 182 0.81 37.79 -4.56
N CYS A 183 0.29 38.51 -5.54
CA CYS A 183 0.91 38.66 -6.85
C CYS A 183 2.31 39.30 -6.71
N LEU A 184 3.37 38.64 -7.17
CA LEU A 184 4.75 39.13 -7.09
C LEU A 184 5.01 40.40 -7.94
N ILE A 185 4.05 40.81 -8.77
CA ILE A 185 4.15 41.93 -9.70
C ILE A 185 3.40 43.15 -9.18
N CYS A 186 2.16 42.97 -8.69
CA CYS A 186 1.29 44.06 -8.27
C CYS A 186 0.70 43.90 -6.87
N GLU A 187 1.13 42.89 -6.12
CA GLU A 187 0.79 42.60 -4.72
C GLU A 187 -0.69 42.31 -4.44
N THR A 188 -1.55 42.33 -5.46
CA THR A 188 -2.96 41.92 -5.36
C THR A 188 -3.06 40.47 -4.89
N ALA A 189 -4.03 40.18 -4.01
CA ALA A 189 -4.37 38.82 -3.60
C ALA A 189 -4.68 37.92 -4.80
N ILE A 190 -4.18 36.69 -4.78
CA ILE A 190 -4.40 35.68 -5.83
C ILE A 190 -4.77 34.34 -5.20
N ALA A 191 -5.69 33.63 -5.85
CA ALA A 191 -6.00 32.24 -5.52
C ALA A 191 -5.13 31.24 -6.32
N HIS A 192 -4.61 31.65 -7.47
CA HIS A 192 -3.90 30.78 -8.41
C HIS A 192 -2.73 31.51 -9.09
N ALA A 193 -1.67 30.75 -9.42
CA ALA A 193 -0.53 31.20 -10.20
C ALA A 193 -0.83 31.24 -11.71
N HIS A 194 -0.14 32.11 -12.45
CA HIS A 194 -0.27 32.24 -13.91
C HIS A 194 1.10 32.28 -14.58
N MET A 195 1.25 31.55 -15.69
CA MET A 195 2.53 31.43 -16.43
C MET A 195 3.67 30.84 -15.59
N GLY A 196 3.35 29.96 -14.64
CA GLY A 196 4.33 29.29 -13.77
C GLY A 196 4.91 30.16 -12.66
N ILE A 197 4.38 31.38 -12.46
CA ILE A 197 4.78 32.30 -11.39
C ILE A 197 3.53 32.81 -10.62
N ASP A 198 3.72 33.23 -9.38
CA ASP A 198 2.67 33.83 -8.53
C ASP A 198 2.29 35.23 -9.03
N ALA A 199 1.61 35.28 -10.16
CA ALA A 199 1.11 36.49 -10.80
C ALA A 199 -0.41 36.44 -10.91
N CYS A 200 -1.09 37.57 -10.68
CA CYS A 200 -2.53 37.66 -10.90
C CYS A 200 -2.89 37.57 -12.39
N ARG A 201 -4.14 37.19 -12.69
CA ARG A 201 -4.65 37.05 -14.06
C ARG A 201 -4.39 38.29 -14.92
N ALA A 202 -4.58 39.48 -14.35
CA ALA A 202 -4.37 40.74 -15.06
C ALA A 202 -2.91 40.95 -15.46
N CYS A 203 -1.95 40.63 -14.58
CA CYS A 203 -0.52 40.71 -14.89
C CYS A 203 -0.11 39.70 -15.97
N GLY A 204 -0.57 38.45 -15.88
CA GLY A 204 -0.26 37.42 -16.89
C GLY A 204 -0.80 37.77 -18.28
N VAL A 205 -2.04 38.28 -18.36
CA VAL A 205 -2.63 38.73 -19.63
C VAL A 205 -1.89 39.95 -20.19
N PHE A 206 -1.54 40.92 -19.34
CA PHE A 206 -0.77 42.11 -19.73
C PHE A 206 0.59 41.74 -20.35
N TYR A 207 1.33 40.85 -19.69
CA TYR A 207 2.65 40.40 -20.14
C TYR A 207 2.56 39.68 -21.50
N ARG A 208 1.63 38.72 -21.63
CA ARG A 208 1.39 37.97 -22.88
C ARG A 208 1.07 38.90 -24.06
N ARG A 209 0.21 39.91 -23.84
CA ARG A 209 -0.13 40.90 -24.87
C ARG A 209 1.07 41.77 -25.26
N SER A 210 1.87 42.17 -24.28
CA SER A 210 3.04 43.04 -24.49
C SER A 210 4.13 42.34 -25.31
N ILE A 211 4.37 41.05 -25.07
CA ILE A 211 5.28 40.23 -25.90
C ILE A 211 4.74 40.08 -27.32
N LYS A 212 3.46 39.69 -27.46
CA LYS A 212 2.87 39.40 -28.78
C LYS A 212 2.85 40.61 -29.70
N LEU A 213 2.62 41.80 -29.14
CA LEU A 213 2.45 43.04 -29.90
C LEU A 213 3.76 43.85 -30.05
N ARG A 214 4.87 43.39 -29.44
CA ARG A 214 6.18 44.04 -29.48
C ARG A 214 6.12 45.54 -29.19
N TYR A 215 5.33 45.93 -28.19
CA TYR A 215 5.17 47.35 -27.84
C TYR A 215 6.49 47.95 -27.34
N VAL A 216 6.89 49.08 -27.92
CA VAL A 216 7.91 49.95 -27.33
C VAL A 216 7.26 50.70 -26.18
N LEU A 217 7.40 50.17 -24.97
CA LEU A 217 6.85 50.77 -23.76
C LEU A 217 7.81 51.85 -23.25
N SER A 218 7.37 53.11 -23.24
CA SER A 218 8.09 54.21 -22.58
C SER A 218 7.79 54.23 -21.08
N CYS A 219 8.83 54.45 -20.29
CA CYS A 219 8.66 54.66 -18.85
C CYS A 219 8.21 56.10 -18.60
N ILE A 220 7.21 56.28 -17.75
CA ILE A 220 6.72 57.60 -17.31
C ILE A 220 7.18 57.93 -15.88
N CYS A 221 8.03 57.10 -15.28
CA CYS A 221 8.55 57.31 -13.93
C CYS A 221 9.75 58.26 -14.00
N ILE A 222 9.62 59.41 -13.34
CA ILE A 222 10.69 60.41 -13.17
C ILE A 222 11.62 59.86 -12.07
N ASP A 223 12.73 59.24 -12.48
CA ASP A 223 13.92 58.91 -11.68
C ASP A 223 13.77 58.10 -10.36
N SER A 224 13.22 56.88 -10.44
CA SER A 224 13.74 55.76 -9.63
C SER A 224 13.25 54.39 -10.12
N PRO A 225 14.14 53.39 -10.27
CA PRO A 225 13.74 52.02 -10.49
C PRO A 225 13.25 51.44 -9.14
N SER A 226 12.01 50.95 -9.13
CA SER A 226 11.53 49.87 -8.26
C SER A 226 11.89 49.95 -6.77
N SER A 227 11.00 50.50 -5.92
CA SER A 227 10.99 50.13 -4.48
C SER A 227 9.79 50.59 -3.65
N ILE A 228 8.88 51.43 -4.15
CA ILE A 228 7.71 51.83 -3.35
C ILE A 228 6.52 50.94 -3.71
N GLY A 229 6.32 49.90 -2.88
CA GLY A 229 5.19 48.97 -2.93
C GLY A 229 3.87 49.71 -3.13
N GLY A 230 3.13 49.26 -4.15
CA GLY A 230 1.79 49.77 -4.47
C GLY A 230 1.63 50.50 -5.81
N LYS A 231 2.69 50.93 -6.51
CA LYS A 231 2.55 51.71 -7.78
C LYS A 231 3.11 51.05 -9.06
N ILE A 232 3.66 49.84 -9.00
CA ILE A 232 4.21 49.16 -10.20
C ILE A 232 3.17 48.98 -11.32
N ALA A 233 1.87 48.88 -10.97
CA ALA A 233 0.81 48.67 -11.95
C ALA A 233 0.50 49.91 -12.84
N THR A 234 0.92 51.12 -12.47
CA THR A 234 0.57 52.36 -13.19
C THR A 234 1.48 52.61 -14.41
N CYS A 235 2.77 52.27 -14.31
CA CYS A 235 3.70 52.35 -15.42
C CYS A 235 3.77 51.03 -16.18
N ARG A 236 3.34 51.03 -17.44
CA ARG A 236 3.34 49.82 -18.28
C ARG A 236 4.75 49.24 -18.47
N LYS A 237 5.77 50.10 -18.64
CA LYS A 237 7.17 49.66 -18.78
C LYS A 237 7.67 48.98 -17.51
N CYS A 238 7.53 49.61 -16.34
CA CYS A 238 7.96 49.02 -15.07
C CYS A 238 7.21 47.73 -14.74
N ARG A 239 5.91 47.65 -15.03
CA ARG A 239 5.12 46.42 -14.86
C ARG A 239 5.62 45.29 -15.75
N PHE A 240 5.96 45.60 -17.00
CA PHE A 240 6.51 44.64 -17.95
C PHE A 240 7.89 44.17 -17.50
N ASP A 241 8.78 45.09 -17.15
CA ASP A 241 10.15 44.79 -16.71
C ASP A 241 10.16 43.94 -15.45
N ARG A 242 9.31 44.27 -14.47
CA ARG A 242 9.17 43.48 -13.24
C ARG A 242 8.68 42.06 -13.52
N PHE A 243 7.70 41.91 -14.41
CA PHE A 243 7.22 40.59 -14.81
C PHE A 243 8.34 39.81 -15.52
N ASN A 244 9.02 40.44 -16.48
CA ASN A 244 10.11 39.84 -17.25
C ASN A 244 11.26 39.40 -16.34
N GLU A 245 11.69 40.24 -15.40
CA GLU A 245 12.72 39.93 -14.40
C GLU A 245 12.37 38.66 -13.59
N ILE A 246 11.13 38.58 -13.08
CA ILE A 246 10.67 37.42 -12.30
C ILE A 246 10.56 36.17 -13.19
N PHE A 247 10.07 36.33 -14.42
CA PHE A 247 9.91 35.25 -15.39
C PHE A 247 11.27 34.67 -15.81
N GLU A 248 12.25 35.51 -16.13
CA GLU A 248 13.62 35.10 -16.45
C GLU A 248 14.29 34.41 -15.26
N ARG A 249 14.11 34.93 -14.03
CA ARG A 249 14.63 34.28 -12.82
C ARG A 249 14.00 32.90 -12.60
N ALA A 250 12.71 32.76 -12.85
CA ALA A 250 12.00 31.48 -12.73
C ALA A 250 12.43 30.46 -13.80
N ASN A 251 12.74 30.93 -15.02
CA ASN A 251 13.25 30.09 -16.10
C ASN A 251 14.72 29.71 -15.91
N ALA A 252 15.57 30.64 -15.47
CA ALA A 252 16.98 30.37 -15.18
C ALA A 252 17.18 29.35 -14.04
N ALA A 253 16.18 29.22 -13.14
CA ALA A 253 16.17 28.24 -12.07
C ALA A 253 15.73 26.82 -12.50
N ARG A 254 15.42 26.57 -13.79
CA ARG A 254 15.03 25.25 -14.31
C ARG A 254 16.00 24.70 -15.37
N ILE A 255 16.80 23.73 -14.93
CA ILE A 255 17.09 22.42 -15.53
C ILE A 255 16.66 22.25 -17.00
N GLU A 256 17.63 21.91 -17.85
CA GLU A 256 17.47 21.53 -19.27
C GLU A 256 16.28 20.56 -19.47
N CYS A 257 15.24 21.05 -20.12
CA CYS A 257 14.23 20.22 -20.76
C CYS A 257 14.59 20.11 -22.24
N HIS A 258 14.80 18.87 -22.69
CA HIS A 258 15.05 18.49 -24.08
C HIS A 258 13.97 19.09 -24.99
N ASN A 259 14.38 19.89 -25.98
CA ASN A 259 13.48 20.39 -27.02
C ASN A 259 13.14 19.25 -27.98
N ASP A 260 11.87 18.84 -28.03
CA ASP A 260 11.29 18.15 -29.18
C ASP A 260 10.95 19.20 -30.23
N GLY A 261 11.55 19.06 -31.41
CA GLY A 261 11.42 20.01 -32.51
C GLY A 261 10.00 20.07 -33.08
N ASN A 262 9.43 21.27 -33.17
CA ASN A 262 9.21 21.95 -34.45
C ASN A 262 8.47 23.28 -34.22
N SER A 263 9.17 24.40 -34.38
CA SER A 263 8.71 25.59 -35.08
C SER A 263 9.79 26.67 -34.98
N SER A 264 10.51 26.83 -36.08
CA SER A 264 11.51 27.86 -36.32
C SER A 264 10.90 29.26 -36.24
N SER A 265 11.52 30.15 -35.45
CA SER A 265 11.54 31.60 -35.66
C SER A 265 12.70 32.24 -34.88
N PRO A 266 13.23 33.39 -35.36
CA PRO A 266 14.66 33.64 -35.37
C PRO A 266 15.16 34.43 -34.15
N THR A 267 16.33 34.02 -33.65
CA THR A 267 17.21 34.84 -32.82
C THR A 267 17.85 35.93 -33.68
N TYR A 268 17.75 37.17 -33.22
CA TYR A 268 18.49 38.34 -33.72
C TYR A 268 19.53 38.72 -32.67
N ASP A 269 20.77 38.82 -33.10
CA ASP A 269 21.77 39.90 -32.86
C ASP A 269 23.09 39.36 -33.44
N GLU A 270 23.96 40.08 -34.16
CA GLU A 270 24.13 41.51 -34.39
C GLU A 270 24.99 41.68 -35.66
N ILE A 271 24.77 42.74 -36.44
CA ILE A 271 25.59 43.12 -37.60
C ILE A 271 26.76 43.99 -37.11
N SER A 272 28.00 43.65 -37.45
CA SER A 272 28.94 44.62 -38.02
C SER A 272 30.21 44.02 -38.65
N LYS A 273 30.40 44.35 -39.93
CA LYS A 273 31.63 44.48 -40.74
C LYS A 273 32.16 43.25 -41.53
N THR A 274 32.19 43.48 -42.85
CA THR A 274 32.73 42.72 -44.00
C THR A 274 34.26 42.95 -44.17
N PRO A 275 34.94 42.44 -45.23
CA PRO A 275 34.98 41.06 -45.79
C PRO A 275 36.42 40.58 -46.11
N SER A 276 36.69 39.26 -46.17
CA SER A 276 37.44 38.60 -47.27
C SER A 276 37.55 37.07 -47.03
N VAL A 277 36.94 36.23 -47.88
CA VAL A 277 37.56 35.47 -48.99
C VAL A 277 38.31 34.18 -48.59
N ARG A 278 37.78 33.05 -49.11
CA ARG A 278 38.37 31.70 -49.33
C ARG A 278 38.66 30.82 -48.11
N ASP A 279 38.71 29.50 -48.21
CA ASP A 279 38.06 28.42 -48.97
C ASP A 279 38.75 27.13 -48.47
N TYR A 280 38.08 25.98 -48.55
CA TYR A 280 38.61 24.61 -48.47
C TYR A 280 39.10 24.00 -47.13
N SER A 281 38.25 23.10 -46.62
CA SER A 281 38.45 21.65 -46.40
C SER A 281 39.80 21.08 -45.95
N SER A 282 39.64 20.11 -45.03
CA SER A 282 40.38 18.85 -44.90
C SER A 282 41.80 18.96 -44.34
N LEU A 283 42.37 18.02 -43.61
CA LEU A 283 42.04 16.69 -43.10
C LEU A 283 43.33 16.31 -42.34
N LEU A 284 43.22 15.54 -41.25
CA LEU A 284 44.29 14.67 -40.72
C LEU A 284 45.52 15.46 -40.22
N SER A 285 46.34 15.02 -39.29
CA SER A 285 46.47 13.86 -38.43
C SER A 285 47.45 14.34 -37.35
N ASP A 286 47.56 13.62 -36.24
CA ASP A 286 48.86 13.09 -35.79
C ASP A 286 48.75 12.70 -34.33
N GLU A 287 48.70 11.38 -34.15
CA GLU A 287 49.27 10.72 -33.01
C GLU A 287 50.77 11.02 -32.95
N CYS A 288 51.30 11.38 -31.77
CA CYS A 288 52.61 10.89 -31.33
C CYS A 288 52.78 11.12 -29.84
N ASP A 289 52.36 10.11 -29.10
CA ASP A 289 53.22 9.19 -28.35
C ASP A 289 54.54 9.69 -27.69
N CYS A 290 54.66 9.17 -26.47
CA CYS A 290 55.87 8.72 -25.78
C CYS A 290 56.94 9.70 -25.25
N SER A 291 56.95 9.74 -23.91
CA SER A 291 58.02 9.20 -23.05
C SER A 291 58.91 10.20 -22.30
N GLY A 292 59.20 9.86 -21.04
CA GLY A 292 60.23 10.51 -20.23
C GLY A 292 59.91 10.52 -18.74
N GLY A 293 60.02 9.36 -18.08
CA GLY A 293 59.89 9.26 -16.62
C GLY A 293 61.16 9.64 -15.86
N TYR A 294 61.01 10.05 -14.60
CA TYR A 294 62.00 9.79 -13.55
C TYR A 294 61.31 9.50 -12.20
N ARG A 295 61.83 8.43 -11.58
CA ARG A 295 61.66 7.89 -10.22
C ARG A 295 61.78 8.98 -9.13
N ALA A 296 61.39 8.85 -7.88
CA ALA A 296 60.62 7.91 -7.06
C ALA A 296 60.66 8.51 -5.63
N LEU A 297 59.60 8.38 -4.82
CA LEU A 297 59.74 8.18 -3.37
C LEU A 297 58.38 7.84 -2.72
N GLN A 298 58.31 6.59 -2.27
CA GLN A 298 57.59 6.05 -1.11
C GLN A 298 56.08 6.34 -1.00
N SER A 299 55.21 5.36 -1.30
CA SER A 299 54.89 4.21 -0.44
C SER A 299 54.45 4.58 0.98
N ARG A 300 53.18 5.00 1.13
CA ARG A 300 52.25 4.63 2.21
C ARG A 300 50.95 5.41 1.98
N PHE A 301 49.85 4.68 1.80
CA PHE A 301 48.42 5.09 1.82
C PHE A 301 47.61 4.40 0.70
N ARG A 302 47.73 3.07 0.58
CA ARG A 302 46.68 2.22 -0.01
C ARG A 302 46.11 1.29 1.04
N HIS A 303 45.45 1.86 2.05
CA HIS A 303 44.59 1.14 3.01
C HIS A 303 43.35 1.94 3.44
N ARG A 304 42.96 2.97 2.67
CA ARG A 304 41.82 3.86 3.01
C ARG A 304 40.66 3.88 2.03
N ARG A 305 40.63 2.99 1.03
CA ARG A 305 39.48 2.87 0.10
C ARG A 305 38.60 1.64 0.31
N THR A 306 39.04 0.66 1.10
CA THR A 306 38.20 -0.50 1.48
C THR A 306 37.36 -0.24 2.74
N LEU A 307 37.79 0.68 3.61
CA LEU A 307 37.03 1.06 4.81
C LEU A 307 35.83 1.96 4.52
N PHE A 308 35.87 2.74 3.44
CA PHE A 308 34.77 3.63 3.08
C PHE A 308 33.56 2.88 2.50
N ARG A 309 33.76 1.68 1.94
CA ARG A 309 32.64 0.79 1.54
C ARG A 309 32.06 0.00 2.73
N ALA A 310 32.84 -0.23 3.79
CA ALA A 310 32.37 -0.89 5.00
C ALA A 310 31.58 0.05 5.93
N ILE A 311 31.86 1.36 5.92
CA ILE A 311 31.16 2.34 6.77
C ILE A 311 29.84 2.82 6.15
N THR A 312 29.67 2.77 4.82
CA THR A 312 28.37 3.08 4.18
C THR A 312 27.32 1.98 4.39
N ILE A 313 27.70 0.80 4.90
CA ILE A 313 26.76 -0.26 5.29
C ILE A 313 26.14 0.00 6.69
N LEU A 314 26.75 0.88 7.51
CA LEU A 314 26.31 1.09 8.90
C LEU A 314 25.27 2.20 9.10
N TYR A 315 24.93 2.96 8.06
CA TYR A 315 23.85 3.97 8.13
C TYR A 315 23.07 4.02 6.81
N ARG A 316 22.30 2.97 6.52
CA ARG A 316 21.11 3.13 5.68
C ARG A 316 19.99 3.60 6.62
N PRO A 317 19.46 4.83 6.49
CA PRO A 317 18.22 5.17 7.18
C PRO A 317 17.15 4.17 6.77
N PHE A 318 16.34 3.72 7.74
CA PHE A 318 15.26 2.75 7.60
C PHE A 318 14.47 2.95 6.31
N GLN A 319 14.84 2.22 5.26
CA GLN A 319 14.09 2.16 4.02
C GLN A 319 13.44 0.79 3.96
N VAL A 320 12.11 0.81 3.99
CA VAL A 320 11.25 -0.33 3.75
C VAL A 320 11.70 -1.03 2.48
N VAL A 321 11.75 -2.35 2.52
CA VAL A 321 11.95 -3.19 1.33
C VAL A 321 11.02 -2.66 0.25
N SER A 322 11.61 -1.97 -0.74
CA SER A 322 10.84 -1.26 -1.74
C SER A 322 10.06 -2.31 -2.52
N THR A 323 8.74 -2.18 -2.58
CA THR A 323 7.89 -3.04 -3.41
C THR A 323 8.26 -2.95 -4.90
N SER A 324 9.12 -2.00 -5.28
CA SER A 324 9.75 -1.90 -6.60
C SER A 324 10.72 -3.05 -6.92
N GLU A 325 11.23 -3.79 -5.93
CA GLU A 325 12.14 -4.93 -6.15
C GLU A 325 11.43 -6.19 -6.71
N PHE A 326 10.09 -6.18 -6.82
CA PHE A 326 9.30 -7.38 -7.15
C PHE A 326 8.62 -7.37 -8.53
N CYS A 327 8.93 -6.42 -9.41
CA CYS A 327 8.36 -6.40 -10.77
C CYS A 327 9.13 -7.33 -11.72
N PHE A 328 8.63 -8.55 -11.93
CA PHE A 328 9.25 -9.55 -12.81
C PHE A 328 8.34 -9.95 -14.00
N ASN A 329 8.95 -10.12 -15.17
CA ASN A 329 8.33 -10.72 -16.36
C ASN A 329 8.71 -12.22 -16.42
N PHE A 330 7.72 -13.12 -16.42
CA PHE A 330 7.90 -14.56 -16.16
C PHE A 330 7.61 -15.49 -17.35
N THR A 331 7.63 -14.98 -18.58
CA THR A 331 7.41 -15.83 -19.75
C THR A 331 8.58 -16.82 -19.88
N GLY A 332 8.32 -18.11 -19.66
CA GLY A 332 9.31 -19.19 -19.79
C GLY A 332 10.09 -19.54 -18.52
N SER A 333 9.56 -19.26 -17.32
CA SER A 333 10.24 -19.64 -16.08
C SER A 333 10.20 -21.15 -15.81
N ASP A 334 11.34 -21.71 -15.37
CA ASP A 334 11.46 -23.08 -14.87
C ASP A 334 10.87 -23.27 -13.46
N THR A 335 10.47 -22.18 -12.81
CA THR A 335 9.84 -22.16 -11.48
C THR A 335 8.53 -21.36 -11.49
N PRO A 336 7.53 -21.77 -12.29
CA PRO A 336 6.32 -21.00 -12.49
C PRO A 336 5.45 -20.85 -11.23
N LEU A 337 5.43 -21.84 -10.32
CA LEU A 337 4.68 -21.75 -9.06
C LEU A 337 5.34 -20.75 -8.09
N LEU A 338 6.65 -20.83 -7.85
CA LEU A 338 7.37 -19.90 -6.97
C LEU A 338 7.27 -18.47 -7.48
N ASP A 339 7.29 -18.28 -8.79
CA ASP A 339 7.14 -16.96 -9.39
C ASP A 339 5.73 -16.40 -9.23
N LYS A 340 4.69 -17.25 -9.37
CA LYS A 340 3.32 -16.89 -8.99
C LYS A 340 3.24 -16.53 -7.50
N MET A 341 3.87 -17.31 -6.63
CA MET A 341 3.88 -17.06 -5.18
C MET A 341 4.57 -15.73 -4.82
N LYS A 342 5.71 -15.40 -5.45
CA LYS A 342 6.37 -14.09 -5.25
C LYS A 342 5.46 -12.93 -5.63
N ASN A 343 4.81 -13.03 -6.78
CA ASN A 343 3.84 -12.01 -7.22
C ASN A 343 2.68 -11.90 -6.23
N ALA A 344 2.12 -13.03 -5.81
CA ALA A 344 1.02 -13.06 -4.86
C ALA A 344 1.43 -12.48 -3.50
N TYR A 345 2.64 -12.79 -3.00
CA TYR A 345 3.16 -12.25 -1.75
C TYR A 345 3.40 -10.73 -1.86
N THR A 346 3.88 -10.26 -3.01
CA THR A 346 4.03 -8.83 -3.29
C THR A 346 2.68 -8.11 -3.24
N THR A 347 1.67 -8.68 -3.90
CA THR A 347 0.30 -8.16 -3.84
C THR A 347 -0.23 -8.16 -2.41
N LEU A 348 -0.03 -9.24 -1.65
CA LEU A 348 -0.39 -9.33 -0.23
C LEU A 348 0.27 -8.21 0.60
N CYS A 349 1.55 -7.94 0.36
CA CYS A 349 2.28 -6.85 1.03
C CYS A 349 1.71 -5.47 0.67
N LEU A 350 1.39 -5.23 -0.61
CA LEU A 350 0.75 -3.99 -1.07
C LEU A 350 -0.65 -3.79 -0.47
N VAL A 351 -1.44 -4.87 -0.38
CA VAL A 351 -2.76 -4.87 0.26
C VAL A 351 -2.66 -4.43 1.71
N ARG A 352 -1.74 -5.02 2.46
CA ARG A 352 -1.53 -4.65 3.87
C ARG A 352 -0.99 -3.22 3.99
N LYS A 353 -0.01 -2.84 3.16
CA LYS A 353 0.54 -1.47 3.12
C LYS A 353 -0.56 -0.44 2.94
N ALA A 354 -1.36 -0.57 1.89
CA ALA A 354 -2.38 0.42 1.56
C ALA A 354 -3.49 0.47 2.62
N GLY A 355 -3.93 -0.69 3.11
CA GLY A 355 -4.94 -0.75 4.16
C GLY A 355 -4.47 -0.11 5.48
N GLU A 356 -3.22 -0.37 5.89
CA GLU A 356 -2.66 0.22 7.11
C GLU A 356 -2.32 1.71 6.95
N MET A 357 -1.84 2.14 5.77
CA MET A 357 -1.60 3.56 5.47
C MET A 357 -2.90 4.36 5.37
N GLY A 358 -3.98 3.74 4.88
CA GLY A 358 -5.30 4.37 4.77
C GLY A 358 -5.91 4.80 6.10
N ALA A 359 -5.52 4.13 7.18
CA ALA A 359 -5.92 4.46 8.55
C ALA A 359 -5.12 5.61 9.17
N LEU A 360 -4.07 6.12 8.51
CA LEU A 360 -3.30 7.24 9.00
C LEU A 360 -4.06 8.57 8.81
N ASN A 361 -3.72 9.56 9.63
CA ASN A 361 -4.13 10.94 9.36
C ASN A 361 -3.65 11.35 7.95
N HIS A 362 -4.53 12.00 7.17
CA HIS A 362 -4.26 12.34 5.76
C HIS A 362 -2.92 13.08 5.57
N LYS A 363 -2.54 13.99 6.48
CA LYS A 363 -1.27 14.73 6.37
C LYS A 363 -0.06 13.81 6.49
N VAL A 364 -0.11 12.86 7.41
CA VAL A 364 0.94 11.86 7.64
C VAL A 364 1.03 10.91 6.45
N MET A 365 -0.12 10.41 5.98
CA MET A 365 -0.21 9.56 4.79
C MET A 365 0.39 10.25 3.56
N HIS A 366 -0.03 11.48 3.24
CA HIS A 366 0.48 12.20 2.08
C HIS A 366 1.98 12.48 2.17
N LYS A 367 2.49 12.79 3.36
CA LYS A 367 3.94 12.97 3.58
C LYS A 367 4.71 11.69 3.26
N GLN A 368 4.25 10.55 3.77
CA GLN A 368 4.86 9.24 3.52
C GLN A 368 4.83 8.87 2.03
N ILE A 369 3.68 9.04 1.37
CA ILE A 369 3.54 8.76 -0.08
C ILE A 369 4.49 9.63 -0.91
N ARG A 370 4.58 10.94 -0.59
CA ARG A 370 5.40 11.92 -1.31
C ARG A 370 6.88 11.60 -1.19
N ASN A 371 7.32 11.20 -0.01
CA ASN A 371 8.71 10.88 0.26
C ASN A 371 9.10 9.46 -0.18
N ASP A 372 8.13 8.64 -0.60
CA ASP A 372 8.32 7.20 -0.80
C ASP A 372 8.86 6.49 0.46
N GLU A 373 8.47 7.01 1.62
CA GLU A 373 8.88 6.52 2.94
C GLU A 373 7.67 5.89 3.62
N MET A 374 7.77 4.62 4.01
CA MET A 374 6.81 4.01 4.93
C MET A 374 7.50 3.88 6.29
N SER A 375 7.16 4.74 7.24
CA SER A 375 7.75 4.68 8.58
C SER A 375 7.03 3.64 9.43
N PHE A 376 7.78 2.72 10.02
CA PHE A 376 7.23 1.85 11.06
C PHE A 376 6.82 2.66 12.27
N ARG A 377 5.70 2.28 12.90
CA ARG A 377 5.16 2.96 14.07
C ARG A 377 4.78 1.97 15.18
N PRO A 378 4.78 2.39 16.45
CA PRO A 378 4.23 1.57 17.52
C PRO A 378 2.81 1.11 17.19
N ALA A 379 2.53 -0.17 17.42
CA ALA A 379 1.19 -0.73 17.29
C ALA A 379 0.29 -0.20 18.40
N LYS A 380 -1.01 -0.09 18.09
CA LYS A 380 -2.07 0.11 19.08
C LYS A 380 -2.94 -1.13 19.20
N TYR A 381 -3.60 -1.32 20.34
CA TYR A 381 -4.48 -2.48 20.53
C TYR A 381 -5.63 -2.47 19.51
N SER A 382 -6.27 -1.31 19.29
CA SER A 382 -7.41 -1.18 18.37
C SER A 382 -7.09 -1.52 16.91
N GLU A 383 -5.81 -1.53 16.54
CA GLU A 383 -5.35 -1.78 15.17
C GLU A 383 -5.16 -3.26 14.85
N MET A 384 -4.98 -4.10 15.87
CA MET A 384 -4.61 -5.50 15.68
C MET A 384 -5.67 -6.28 14.91
N VAL A 385 -6.94 -6.12 15.28
CA VAL A 385 -8.06 -6.83 14.66
C VAL A 385 -8.25 -6.45 13.19
N PRO A 386 -8.46 -5.16 12.84
CA PRO A 386 -8.70 -4.79 11.44
C PRO A 386 -7.50 -5.16 10.56
N TYR A 387 -6.25 -4.97 11.02
CA TYR A 387 -5.08 -5.30 10.21
C TYR A 387 -4.88 -6.81 10.05
N THR A 388 -5.28 -7.60 11.05
CA THR A 388 -5.31 -9.06 10.97
C THR A 388 -6.35 -9.54 9.94
N GLN A 389 -7.51 -8.88 9.85
CA GLN A 389 -8.54 -9.20 8.85
C GLN A 389 -8.05 -8.93 7.42
N ILE A 390 -7.37 -7.80 7.20
CA ILE A 390 -6.72 -7.49 5.91
C ILE A 390 -5.77 -8.62 5.49
N LEU A 391 -4.92 -9.07 6.41
CA LEU A 391 -3.98 -10.16 6.14
C LEU A 391 -4.73 -11.46 5.81
N PHE A 392 -5.78 -11.80 6.55
CA PHE A 392 -6.57 -13.02 6.31
C PHE A 392 -7.19 -13.03 4.89
N ILE A 393 -7.79 -11.91 4.48
CA ILE A 393 -8.38 -11.77 3.14
C ILE A 393 -7.30 -11.88 2.07
N ALA A 394 -6.18 -11.18 2.27
CA ALA A 394 -5.05 -11.24 1.35
C ALA A 394 -4.47 -12.66 1.24
N LEU A 395 -4.48 -13.45 2.32
CA LEU A 395 -4.04 -14.85 2.32
C LEU A 395 -5.00 -15.77 1.56
N MET A 396 -6.31 -15.54 1.65
CA MET A 396 -7.29 -16.27 0.84
C MET A 396 -7.02 -16.06 -0.66
N ASP A 397 -6.69 -14.83 -1.06
CA ASP A 397 -6.37 -14.53 -2.46
C ASP A 397 -4.96 -15.01 -2.87
N PHE A 398 -4.02 -15.03 -1.93
CA PHE A 398 -2.71 -15.69 -2.11
C PHE A 398 -2.89 -17.19 -2.39
N ALA A 399 -3.68 -17.90 -1.57
CA ALA A 399 -3.95 -19.33 -1.72
C ALA A 399 -4.58 -19.67 -3.09
N LYS A 400 -5.56 -18.88 -3.54
CA LYS A 400 -6.19 -19.00 -4.88
C LYS A 400 -5.18 -18.89 -6.01
N THR A 401 -4.17 -18.02 -5.86
CA THR A 401 -3.14 -17.80 -6.89
C THR A 401 -2.19 -18.99 -7.02
N MET A 402 -1.97 -19.74 -5.93
CA MET A 402 -1.06 -20.88 -5.89
C MET A 402 -1.65 -22.14 -6.52
N SER A 403 -2.92 -22.44 -6.26
CA SER A 403 -3.54 -23.70 -6.66
C SER A 403 -4.95 -23.48 -7.19
N ALA A 404 -5.18 -23.87 -8.45
CA ALA A 404 -6.53 -23.87 -9.03
C ALA A 404 -7.47 -24.83 -8.28
N ASP A 405 -6.91 -25.88 -7.65
CA ASP A 405 -7.67 -26.81 -6.81
C ASP A 405 -8.21 -26.11 -5.54
N PHE A 406 -7.53 -25.06 -5.04
CA PHE A 406 -8.05 -24.24 -3.93
C PHE A 406 -9.41 -23.64 -4.27
N SER A 407 -9.55 -23.05 -5.46
CA SER A 407 -10.81 -22.45 -5.92
C SER A 407 -11.94 -23.46 -6.10
N ARG A 408 -11.60 -24.76 -6.25
CA ARG A 408 -12.55 -25.86 -6.40
C ARG A 408 -12.99 -26.48 -5.07
N MET A 409 -12.27 -26.19 -3.98
CA MET A 409 -12.64 -26.62 -2.62
C MET A 409 -13.95 -25.95 -2.17
N SER A 410 -14.62 -26.54 -1.19
CA SER A 410 -15.76 -25.88 -0.54
C SER A 410 -15.32 -24.59 0.17
N THR A 411 -16.23 -23.64 0.39
CA THR A 411 -15.90 -22.41 1.12
C THR A 411 -15.40 -22.70 2.54
N GLU A 412 -16.00 -23.70 3.17
CA GLU A 412 -15.60 -24.19 4.50
C GLU A 412 -14.18 -24.73 4.50
N ASP A 413 -13.86 -25.63 3.56
CA ASP A 413 -12.53 -26.21 3.41
C ASP A 413 -11.43 -25.14 3.20
N ARG A 414 -11.73 -24.13 2.38
CA ARG A 414 -10.81 -23.00 2.16
C ARG A 414 -10.60 -22.21 3.45
N HIS A 415 -11.67 -21.97 4.21
CA HIS A 415 -11.60 -21.23 5.46
C HIS A 415 -10.83 -22.02 6.53
N ILE A 416 -11.09 -23.32 6.69
CA ILE A 416 -10.37 -24.21 7.60
C ILE A 416 -8.87 -24.22 7.28
N LEU A 417 -8.50 -24.38 6.00
CA LEU A 417 -7.09 -24.40 5.59
C LEU A 417 -6.36 -23.10 5.94
N VAL A 418 -6.93 -21.96 5.58
CA VAL A 418 -6.30 -20.65 5.84
C VAL A 418 -6.35 -20.30 7.31
N GLY A 419 -7.47 -20.54 7.99
CA GLY A 419 -7.68 -20.22 9.41
C GLY A 419 -6.78 -21.01 10.34
N SER A 420 -6.66 -22.32 10.12
CA SER A 420 -5.79 -23.17 10.95
C SER A 420 -4.31 -22.83 10.83
N ASN A 421 -3.86 -22.44 9.64
CA ASN A 421 -2.47 -22.09 9.38
C ASN A 421 -2.17 -20.60 9.54
N PHE A 422 -3.19 -19.79 9.85
CA PHE A 422 -3.08 -18.34 9.89
C PHE A 422 -2.04 -17.85 10.91
N ARG A 423 -2.01 -18.47 12.10
CA ARG A 423 -1.06 -18.11 13.17
C ARG A 423 0.38 -18.42 12.80
N LEU A 424 0.61 -19.57 12.16
CA LEU A 424 1.91 -19.95 11.66
C LEU A 424 2.40 -18.93 10.61
N ILE A 425 1.52 -18.54 9.69
CA ILE A 425 1.83 -17.52 8.69
C ILE A 425 2.14 -16.16 9.32
N GLN A 426 1.34 -15.72 10.31
CA GLN A 426 1.58 -14.48 11.04
C GLN A 426 2.94 -14.50 11.75
N SER A 427 3.28 -15.61 12.43
CA SER A 427 4.56 -15.79 13.10
C SER A 427 5.71 -15.74 12.11
N LEU A 428 5.65 -16.56 11.05
CA LEU A 428 6.70 -16.68 10.04
C LEU A 428 6.97 -15.34 9.32
N ASP A 429 5.90 -14.65 8.88
CA ASP A 429 6.01 -13.33 8.22
C ASP A 429 6.54 -12.26 9.17
N GLY A 430 6.01 -12.23 10.41
CA GLY A 430 6.42 -11.30 11.44
C GLY A 430 7.90 -11.45 11.80
N SER A 431 8.35 -12.68 12.04
CA SER A 431 9.72 -13.03 12.38
C SER A 431 10.69 -12.73 11.23
N TYR A 432 10.35 -13.09 9.99
CA TYR A 432 11.17 -12.76 8.82
C TYR A 432 11.37 -11.25 8.69
N ARG A 433 10.29 -10.47 8.79
CA ARG A 433 10.32 -9.02 8.64
C ARG A 433 10.97 -8.33 9.83
N ALA A 434 10.78 -8.83 11.05
CA ALA A 434 11.44 -8.32 12.25
C ALA A 434 12.95 -8.52 12.15
N ASN A 435 13.41 -9.70 11.71
CA ASN A 435 14.84 -9.95 11.51
C ASN A 435 15.46 -9.04 10.45
N HIS A 436 14.72 -8.71 9.38
CA HIS A 436 15.20 -7.80 8.34
C HIS A 436 15.24 -6.33 8.78
N ASN A 437 14.20 -5.86 9.47
CA ASN A 437 14.06 -4.44 9.81
C ASN A 437 14.68 -4.08 11.17
N PHE A 438 14.76 -5.05 12.09
CA PHE A 438 15.24 -4.88 13.45
C PHE A 438 16.26 -5.97 13.85
N PRO A 439 17.34 -6.20 13.07
CA PRO A 439 18.25 -7.34 13.28
C PRO A 439 18.90 -7.37 14.66
N ASN A 440 19.09 -6.20 15.30
CA ASN A 440 19.80 -6.07 16.58
C ASN A 440 18.89 -5.67 17.75
N ASP A 441 17.58 -5.55 17.54
CA ASP A 441 16.62 -5.09 18.54
C ASP A 441 15.52 -6.13 18.80
N ASP A 442 15.12 -6.35 20.04
CA ASP A 442 14.00 -7.25 20.41
C ASP A 442 12.61 -6.73 19.98
N THR A 443 12.58 -5.91 18.94
CA THR A 443 11.37 -5.39 18.30
C THR A 443 10.77 -6.45 17.38
N VAL A 444 9.47 -6.68 17.52
CA VAL A 444 8.68 -7.58 16.67
C VAL A 444 7.76 -6.80 15.75
N MET A 445 7.50 -7.35 14.57
CA MET A 445 6.46 -6.83 13.68
C MET A 445 5.10 -7.28 14.19
N ALA A 446 4.28 -6.32 14.63
CA ALA A 446 2.91 -6.60 15.06
C ALA A 446 1.97 -6.72 13.84
N THR A 447 2.15 -5.84 12.85
CA THR A 447 1.42 -5.85 11.57
C THR A 447 2.36 -5.51 10.42
N TYR A 448 1.85 -5.06 9.26
CA TYR A 448 2.70 -4.66 8.16
C TYR A 448 3.43 -3.34 8.42
N ALA A 449 2.77 -2.31 8.92
CA ALA A 449 3.38 -1.00 9.19
C ALA A 449 3.66 -0.76 10.67
N THR A 450 3.29 -1.68 11.56
CA THR A 450 3.44 -1.49 13.01
C THR A 450 4.36 -2.50 13.69
N TYR A 451 4.97 -2.06 14.79
CA TYR A 451 5.88 -2.86 15.60
C TYR A 451 5.55 -2.78 17.09
N LEU A 452 6.06 -3.75 17.84
CA LEU A 452 6.06 -3.76 19.30
C LEU A 452 7.48 -3.97 19.82
N SER A 453 7.84 -3.21 20.83
CA SER A 453 9.10 -3.30 21.58
C SER A 453 8.80 -3.19 23.07
N ASP A 454 9.77 -3.46 23.94
CA ASP A 454 9.60 -3.31 25.38
C ASP A 454 9.14 -1.90 25.78
N GLU A 455 9.66 -0.89 25.07
CA GLU A 455 9.34 0.53 25.27
C GLU A 455 7.94 0.90 24.79
N SER A 456 7.48 0.33 23.67
CA SER A 456 6.17 0.66 23.10
C SER A 456 5.03 -0.17 23.67
N LEU A 457 5.33 -1.26 24.37
CA LEU A 457 4.34 -2.19 24.90
C LEU A 457 3.32 -1.53 25.84
N ARG A 458 3.75 -0.59 26.69
CA ARG A 458 2.79 0.13 27.57
C ARG A 458 1.77 0.92 26.74
N LYS A 459 2.24 1.65 25.72
CA LYS A 459 1.41 2.46 24.83
C LYS A 459 0.43 1.62 24.02
N PHE A 460 0.81 0.39 23.67
CA PHE A 460 -0.07 -0.55 22.99
C PHE A 460 -1.36 -0.84 23.79
N PHE A 461 -1.30 -0.85 25.12
CA PHE A 461 -2.47 -1.08 25.97
C PHE A 461 -3.22 0.20 26.36
N ASP A 462 -2.83 1.37 25.86
CA ASP A 462 -3.51 2.63 26.20
C ASP A 462 -4.97 2.62 25.73
N ASP A 463 -5.23 2.04 24.56
CA ASP A 463 -6.53 1.97 23.88
C ASP A 463 -7.23 0.59 23.98
N CYS A 464 -6.86 -0.24 24.97
CA CYS A 464 -7.57 -1.48 25.25
C CYS A 464 -8.93 -1.23 25.96
N PRO A 465 -9.88 -2.18 25.91
CA PRO A 465 -11.18 -2.05 26.55
C PRO A 465 -11.10 -1.79 28.06
N SER A 466 -12.16 -1.20 28.62
CA SER A 466 -12.32 -1.07 30.07
C SER A 466 -12.48 -2.46 30.72
N GLY A 467 -11.92 -2.64 31.91
CA GLY A 467 -11.95 -3.91 32.64
C GLY A 467 -10.74 -4.83 32.41
N VAL A 468 -9.83 -4.50 31.49
CA VAL A 468 -8.53 -5.16 31.35
C VAL A 468 -7.61 -4.75 32.51
N LYS A 469 -7.02 -5.73 33.20
CA LYS A 469 -5.94 -5.50 34.17
C LYS A 469 -4.64 -5.17 33.44
N LYS A 470 -4.47 -3.90 33.06
CA LYS A 470 -3.39 -3.45 32.15
C LYS A 470 -1.99 -3.85 32.62
N ASP A 471 -1.65 -3.61 33.88
CA ASP A 471 -0.29 -3.90 34.36
C ASP A 471 0.04 -5.40 34.34
N GLU A 472 -0.90 -6.25 34.76
CA GLU A 472 -0.75 -7.71 34.70
C GLU A 472 -0.61 -8.20 33.25
N ALA A 473 -1.42 -7.65 32.34
CA ALA A 473 -1.36 -7.98 30.92
C ALA A 473 -0.04 -7.55 30.28
N ILE A 474 0.46 -6.36 30.61
CA ILE A 474 1.73 -5.84 30.11
C ILE A 474 2.89 -6.72 30.55
N GLU A 475 2.96 -7.11 31.83
CA GLU A 475 4.03 -7.98 32.34
C GLU A 475 3.99 -9.37 31.70
N LEU A 476 2.80 -9.96 31.57
CA LEU A 476 2.64 -11.24 30.89
C LEU A 476 3.04 -11.16 29.42
N TYR A 477 2.56 -10.13 28.71
CA TYR A 477 2.89 -9.93 27.29
C TYR A 477 4.38 -9.72 27.08
N ARG A 478 5.05 -8.95 27.95
CA ARG A 478 6.49 -8.74 27.90
C ARG A 478 7.25 -10.06 28.04
N LYS A 479 6.87 -10.89 29.02
CA LYS A 479 7.49 -12.20 29.25
C LYS A 479 7.33 -13.10 28.03
N ASN A 480 6.14 -13.12 27.47
CA ASN A 480 5.78 -13.92 26.30
C ASN A 480 6.54 -13.48 25.06
N MET A 481 6.63 -12.17 24.81
CA MET A 481 7.39 -11.58 23.71
C MET A 481 8.88 -11.92 23.80
N LYS A 482 9.49 -11.82 24.98
CA LYS A 482 10.91 -12.21 25.19
C LYS A 482 11.14 -13.70 24.91
N LEU A 483 10.21 -14.56 25.33
CA LEU A 483 10.29 -16.00 25.08
C LEU A 483 10.24 -16.31 23.58
N THR A 484 9.31 -15.71 22.84
CA THR A 484 9.15 -15.98 21.41
C THR A 484 10.28 -15.39 20.58
N ILE A 485 10.71 -14.16 20.84
CA ILE A 485 11.85 -13.54 20.15
C ILE A 485 13.12 -14.39 20.27
N LYS A 486 13.40 -14.90 21.47
CA LYS A 486 14.57 -15.75 21.72
C LYS A 486 14.57 -16.99 20.81
N ASN A 487 13.38 -17.53 20.55
CA ASN A 487 13.19 -18.74 19.76
C ASN A 487 13.09 -18.49 18.25
N THR A 488 12.72 -17.29 17.80
CA THR A 488 12.55 -17.00 16.36
C THR A 488 13.74 -16.27 15.75
N LYS A 489 14.23 -15.22 16.42
CA LYS A 489 15.14 -14.27 15.80
C LYS A 489 16.53 -14.85 15.57
N SER A 490 17.02 -15.60 16.55
CA SER A 490 18.28 -16.34 16.45
C SER A 490 18.25 -17.34 15.28
N GLU A 491 17.17 -18.10 15.16
CA GLU A 491 16.98 -19.08 14.09
C GLU A 491 16.90 -18.43 12.71
N PHE A 492 16.15 -17.33 12.56
CA PHE A 492 16.09 -16.59 11.30
C PHE A 492 17.43 -15.95 10.92
N ALA A 493 18.19 -15.43 11.89
CA ALA A 493 19.53 -14.91 11.66
C ALA A 493 20.51 -16.02 11.23
N ASN A 494 20.41 -17.21 11.84
CA ASN A 494 21.25 -18.36 11.53
C ASN A 494 20.94 -18.95 10.15
N VAL A 495 19.67 -19.18 9.84
CA VAL A 495 19.25 -19.76 8.56
C VAL A 495 19.38 -18.73 7.45
N ASN A 496 19.06 -17.46 7.70
CA ASN A 496 19.12 -16.37 6.73
C ASN A 496 18.54 -16.75 5.36
N PRO A 497 17.22 -17.04 5.27
CA PRO A 497 16.60 -17.47 4.03
C PRO A 497 16.62 -16.35 2.98
N SER A 498 17.03 -16.70 1.75
CA SER A 498 16.83 -15.85 0.58
C SER A 498 15.35 -15.70 0.26
N ILE A 499 14.99 -14.71 -0.57
CA ILE A 499 13.58 -14.46 -0.89
C ILE A 499 12.88 -15.68 -1.53
N ASP A 500 13.56 -16.42 -2.41
CA ASP A 500 13.02 -17.65 -3.00
C ASP A 500 12.68 -18.70 -1.91
N GLU A 501 13.58 -18.84 -0.94
CA GLU A 501 13.45 -19.80 0.17
C GLU A 501 12.36 -19.37 1.16
N PHE A 502 12.30 -18.08 1.50
CA PHE A 502 11.25 -17.53 2.35
C PHE A 502 9.87 -17.69 1.70
N ILE A 503 9.73 -17.41 0.40
CA ILE A 503 8.46 -17.60 -0.32
C ILE A 503 8.06 -19.08 -0.33
N ALA A 504 9.01 -19.99 -0.54
CA ALA A 504 8.74 -21.42 -0.43
C ALA A 504 8.27 -21.80 1.00
N LEU A 505 8.94 -21.30 2.04
CA LEU A 505 8.52 -21.50 3.44
C LEU A 505 7.13 -20.95 3.73
N PHE A 506 6.82 -19.75 3.23
CA PHE A 506 5.52 -19.11 3.37
C PHE A 506 4.41 -19.94 2.71
N GLY A 507 4.68 -20.52 1.53
CA GLY A 507 3.77 -21.46 0.90
C GLY A 507 3.60 -22.76 1.67
N LEU A 508 4.69 -23.35 2.16
CA LEU A 508 4.64 -24.59 2.96
C LEU A 508 3.93 -24.41 4.29
N ALA A 509 4.05 -23.24 4.92
CA ALA A 509 3.33 -22.86 6.12
C ALA A 509 1.82 -22.76 5.88
N LEU A 510 1.39 -22.23 4.73
CA LEU A 510 -0.02 -22.12 4.38
C LEU A 510 -0.63 -23.47 4.01
N TRP A 511 0.10 -24.25 3.21
CA TRP A 511 -0.27 -25.61 2.81
C TRP A 511 0.32 -26.61 3.80
N ASN A 512 -0.03 -26.46 5.07
CA ASN A 512 0.39 -27.35 6.13
C ASN A 512 -0.77 -28.28 6.54
N ASP A 513 -0.44 -29.53 6.80
CA ASP A 513 -1.36 -30.63 7.10
C ASP A 513 -1.48 -30.93 8.61
N TYR A 514 -1.03 -30.01 9.46
CA TYR A 514 -1.02 -30.16 10.92
C TYR A 514 -2.41 -30.29 11.58
N THR A 515 -3.51 -30.03 10.85
CA THR A 515 -4.86 -30.08 11.41
C THR A 515 -5.50 -31.47 11.41
N THR A 516 -6.18 -31.79 12.50
CA THR A 516 -6.85 -33.09 12.74
C THR A 516 -8.19 -33.27 12.02
N SER A 517 -8.66 -32.29 11.24
CA SER A 517 -9.98 -32.28 10.59
C SER A 517 -9.94 -32.12 9.06
N LEU A 518 -8.86 -32.54 8.40
CA LEU A 518 -8.75 -32.42 6.94
C LEU A 518 -9.61 -33.47 6.22
N SER A 519 -10.42 -33.03 5.26
CA SER A 519 -11.07 -33.95 4.33
C SER A 519 -10.01 -34.68 3.49
N GLY A 520 -10.31 -35.92 3.06
CA GLY A 520 -9.36 -36.70 2.26
C GLY A 520 -8.97 -36.02 0.93
N GLU A 521 -9.87 -35.22 0.36
CA GLU A 521 -9.58 -34.39 -0.82
C GLU A 521 -8.68 -33.20 -0.48
N MET A 522 -8.89 -32.53 0.65
CA MET A 522 -8.03 -31.44 1.09
C MET A 522 -6.59 -31.91 1.35
N ALA A 523 -6.42 -33.04 2.04
CA ALA A 523 -5.11 -33.62 2.31
C ALA A 523 -4.34 -33.93 1.01
N LYS A 524 -5.01 -34.44 -0.02
CA LYS A 524 -4.38 -34.69 -1.35
C LYS A 524 -3.91 -33.40 -2.00
N VAL A 525 -4.72 -32.33 -1.96
CA VAL A 525 -4.34 -31.04 -2.55
C VAL A 525 -3.17 -30.41 -1.79
N ILE A 526 -3.17 -30.49 -0.46
CA ILE A 526 -2.07 -30.02 0.38
C ILE A 526 -0.78 -30.76 0.02
N ALA A 527 -0.78 -32.09 0.03
CA ALA A 527 0.39 -32.90 -0.30
C ALA A 527 0.94 -32.58 -1.70
N LYS A 528 0.06 -32.53 -2.71
CA LYS A 528 0.42 -32.18 -4.09
C LYS A 528 1.05 -30.78 -4.19
N THR A 529 0.49 -29.80 -3.48
CA THR A 529 0.98 -28.42 -3.52
C THR A 529 2.34 -28.29 -2.82
N ARG A 530 2.52 -28.93 -1.66
CA ARG A 530 3.80 -28.99 -0.95
C ARG A 530 4.90 -29.63 -1.80
N GLU A 531 4.60 -30.73 -2.46
CA GLU A 531 5.54 -31.42 -3.36
C GLU A 531 5.96 -30.50 -4.52
N ALA A 532 5.02 -29.76 -5.11
CA ALA A 532 5.31 -28.82 -6.19
C ALA A 532 6.24 -27.67 -5.72
N ILE A 533 6.00 -27.11 -4.54
CA ILE A 533 6.86 -26.06 -3.96
C ILE A 533 8.29 -26.58 -3.76
N LEU A 534 8.45 -27.77 -3.17
CA LEU A 534 9.76 -28.37 -2.92
C LEU A 534 10.51 -28.71 -4.22
N LYS A 535 9.79 -29.18 -5.25
CA LYS A 535 10.37 -29.44 -6.58
C LYS A 535 10.89 -28.17 -7.23
N GLU A 536 10.14 -27.07 -7.20
CA GLU A 536 10.61 -25.81 -7.76
C GLU A 536 11.74 -25.18 -6.94
N LEU A 537 11.71 -25.32 -5.61
CA LEU A 537 12.82 -24.88 -4.77
C LEU A 537 14.12 -25.63 -5.10
N LYS A 538 14.02 -26.94 -5.37
CA LYS A 538 15.14 -27.72 -5.93
C LYS A 538 15.65 -27.12 -7.25
N THR A 539 14.76 -26.75 -8.17
CA THR A 539 15.15 -26.08 -9.43
C THR A 539 15.89 -24.77 -9.18
N VAL A 540 15.48 -23.97 -8.19
CA VAL A 540 16.21 -22.76 -7.78
C VAL A 540 17.64 -23.07 -7.37
N TYR A 541 17.86 -24.13 -6.57
CA TYR A 541 19.21 -24.52 -6.15
C TYR A 541 20.06 -25.01 -7.31
N SER A 542 19.50 -25.86 -8.18
CA SER A 542 20.18 -26.32 -9.40
C SER A 542 20.66 -25.15 -10.26
N ARG A 543 19.80 -24.14 -10.45
CA ARG A 543 20.13 -22.90 -11.20
C ARG A 543 21.27 -22.10 -10.55
N ARG A 544 21.36 -22.13 -9.22
CA ARG A 544 22.44 -21.48 -8.45
C ARG A 544 23.73 -22.31 -8.41
N GLY A 545 23.78 -23.46 -9.10
CA GLY A 545 24.93 -24.35 -9.10
C GLY A 545 25.10 -25.14 -7.79
N ILE A 546 24.05 -25.24 -6.98
CA ILE A 546 24.06 -25.98 -5.71
C ILE A 546 23.59 -27.40 -5.98
N SER A 547 24.53 -28.35 -6.08
CA SER A 547 24.23 -29.76 -6.31
C SER A 547 23.76 -30.48 -5.05
N GLU A 548 24.40 -30.21 -3.90
CA GLU A 548 24.07 -30.78 -2.59
C GLU A 548 23.14 -29.85 -1.81
N TYR A 549 21.89 -29.74 -2.26
CA TYR A 549 20.90 -28.83 -1.68
C TYR A 549 20.15 -29.42 -0.47
N ALA A 550 20.23 -30.73 -0.22
CA ALA A 550 19.47 -31.41 0.82
C ALA A 550 19.72 -30.84 2.23
N PRO A 551 20.96 -30.55 2.67
CA PRO A 551 21.20 -29.92 3.97
C PRO A 551 20.57 -28.53 4.09
N ARG A 552 20.62 -27.74 3.00
CA ARG A 552 20.02 -26.40 2.99
C ARG A 552 18.49 -26.47 3.08
N MET A 553 17.86 -27.39 2.34
CA MET A 553 16.42 -27.65 2.46
C MET A 553 16.06 -28.14 3.87
N GLY A 554 16.88 -29.03 4.45
CA GLY A 554 16.69 -29.50 5.82
C GLY A 554 16.67 -28.34 6.82
N ASN A 555 17.63 -27.41 6.74
CA ASN A 555 17.67 -26.23 7.60
C ASN A 555 16.41 -25.35 7.46
N LEU A 556 15.88 -25.18 6.25
CA LEU A 556 14.63 -24.44 6.03
C LEU A 556 13.43 -25.16 6.68
N LEU A 557 13.33 -26.48 6.52
CA LEU A 557 12.25 -27.25 7.15
C LEU A 557 12.36 -27.26 8.68
N CYS A 558 13.58 -27.27 9.24
CA CYS A 558 13.80 -27.08 10.67
C CYS A 558 13.36 -25.68 11.14
N LEU A 559 13.61 -24.64 10.34
CA LEU A 559 13.11 -23.29 10.63
C LEU A 559 11.57 -23.26 10.64
N LEU A 560 10.91 -23.93 9.69
CA LEU A 560 9.45 -24.04 9.66
C LEU A 560 8.92 -24.74 10.92
N ALA A 561 9.50 -25.89 11.28
CA ALA A 561 9.12 -26.63 12.50
C ALA A 561 9.37 -25.81 13.78
N ASN A 562 10.39 -24.94 13.77
CA ASN A 562 10.62 -24.00 14.86
C ASN A 562 9.49 -22.97 14.98
N GLU A 563 9.04 -22.41 13.86
CA GLU A 563 7.94 -21.45 13.81
C GLU A 563 6.59 -22.09 14.14
N GLU A 564 6.36 -23.36 13.81
CA GLU A 564 5.19 -24.13 14.24
C GLU A 564 5.07 -24.15 15.77
N ARG A 565 6.16 -24.53 16.45
CA ARG A 565 6.20 -24.52 17.93
C ARG A 565 6.05 -23.11 18.52
N VAL A 566 6.59 -22.07 17.86
CA VAL A 566 6.39 -20.69 18.33
C VAL A 566 4.94 -20.25 18.14
N ALA A 567 4.29 -20.66 17.06
CA ALA A 567 2.88 -20.40 16.82
C ALA A 567 1.98 -21.09 17.87
N GLU A 568 2.32 -22.31 18.30
CA GLU A 568 1.63 -23.00 19.41
C GLU A 568 1.74 -22.23 20.73
N ILE A 569 2.95 -21.80 21.09
CA ILE A 569 3.19 -20.97 22.30
C ILE A 569 2.36 -19.67 22.21
N ASN A 570 2.35 -19.01 21.06
CA ASN A 570 1.53 -17.81 20.85
C ASN A 570 0.03 -18.09 20.98
N ASN A 571 -0.44 -19.25 20.56
CA ASN A 571 -1.84 -19.65 20.70
C ASN A 571 -2.23 -19.82 22.17
N GLU A 572 -1.38 -20.47 22.97
CA GLU A 572 -1.58 -20.57 24.42
C GLU A 572 -1.64 -19.18 25.07
N HIS A 573 -0.73 -18.27 24.68
CA HIS A 573 -0.74 -16.89 25.18
C HIS A 573 -2.02 -16.14 24.81
N LEU A 574 -2.56 -16.34 23.61
CA LEU A 574 -3.83 -15.72 23.20
C LEU A 574 -5.01 -16.21 24.04
N VAL A 575 -5.05 -17.50 24.39
CA VAL A 575 -6.06 -18.04 25.31
C VAL A 575 -5.95 -17.37 26.69
N LEU A 576 -4.73 -17.19 27.20
CA LEU A 576 -4.51 -16.46 28.45
C LEU A 576 -4.99 -15.00 28.35
N TYR A 577 -4.68 -14.30 27.26
CA TYR A 577 -5.15 -12.93 27.05
C TYR A 577 -6.69 -12.86 27.01
N ARG A 578 -7.37 -13.82 26.37
CA ARG A 578 -8.84 -13.92 26.39
C ARG A 578 -9.39 -14.05 27.81
N LEU A 579 -8.76 -14.86 28.66
CA LEU A 579 -9.16 -14.98 30.07
C LEU A 579 -8.96 -13.67 30.85
N MET A 580 -8.05 -12.80 30.39
CA MET A 580 -7.81 -11.46 30.96
C MET A 580 -8.71 -10.37 30.35
N ASN A 581 -9.75 -10.75 29.62
CA ASN A 581 -10.64 -9.87 28.87
C ASN A 581 -9.97 -9.08 27.73
N LEU A 582 -8.82 -9.55 27.25
CA LEU A 582 -8.17 -9.03 26.04
C LEU A 582 -8.58 -9.86 24.84
N PHE A 583 -8.93 -9.21 23.74
CA PHE A 583 -9.35 -9.85 22.49
C PHE A 583 -10.65 -10.68 22.60
N ASN A 584 -11.59 -10.27 23.48
CA ASN A 584 -12.84 -10.99 23.77
C ASN A 584 -13.82 -11.12 22.60
N GLU A 585 -13.90 -10.13 21.71
CA GLU A 585 -14.96 -10.04 20.69
C GLU A 585 -14.47 -10.29 19.25
N SER A 586 -13.16 -10.29 19.01
CA SER A 586 -12.67 -9.84 17.69
C SER A 586 -11.49 -10.62 17.10
N CYS A 587 -10.95 -11.60 17.82
CA CYS A 587 -10.03 -12.60 17.24
C CYS A 587 -10.74 -13.96 17.03
N GLU A 588 -12.02 -13.91 16.65
CA GLU A 588 -12.83 -15.09 16.26
C GLU A 588 -12.53 -15.58 14.83
N ILE A 589 -11.26 -15.49 14.40
CA ILE A 589 -10.81 -16.24 13.23
C ILE A 589 -10.82 -17.76 13.54
N GLU A 590 -10.85 -18.12 14.84
CA GLU A 590 -10.80 -19.48 15.38
C GLU A 590 -12.16 -20.07 15.81
N LYS A 591 -13.30 -19.34 15.72
CA LYS A 591 -14.62 -19.85 16.16
C LYS A 591 -15.43 -20.59 15.08
N PHE A 592 -14.82 -20.91 13.94
CA PHE A 592 -15.47 -21.65 12.85
C PHE A 592 -14.56 -22.78 12.37
#